data_AF-A0A2S0VPX7-F1
#
_entry.id   AF-A0A2S0VPX7-F1
#
_cell.length_a   1.000
_cell.length_b   1.000
_cell.length_c   1.000
_cell.angle_alpha   90.00
_cell.angle_beta   90.00
_cell.angle_gamma   90.00
#
_symmetry.space_group_name_H-M   'P 1'
#
loop_
_entity.id
_entity.type
_entity.pdbx_description
1 polymer ?
#
loop_
_entity_poly.entity_id
_entity_poly.type
_entity_poly.pdbx_seq_one_letter_code
_entity_poly.pdbx_strand_id
1 'polypeptide(L)'
;MEHYLSFYTRTEQSIDAIKQILSVNTEWEKRNIKAGIVSFGFMSGSDYEIYIEDVCRDLKELGITSVRIAVTGDEDPWLELTSIEGEEQTTCQIEFGLFDYLSECEGEDELTPTLKKAQELGPDAYFLPMYQQWKKGFEKASFKSLDEIYEQIIDSCEGN
;
A
#
# COMPACT_ATOMS: atom_id res chain seq x y z
N MET A 1 -2.40 10.97 14.75
CA MET A 1 -2.29 9.69 14.06
C MET A 1 -1.02 9.75 13.24
N GLU A 2 -0.13 8.80 13.48
CA GLU A 2 1.11 8.66 12.72
C GLU A 2 0.88 7.63 11.61
N HIS A 3 1.47 7.90 10.45
CA HIS A 3 1.38 7.05 9.28
C HIS A 3 2.76 6.55 8.90
N TYR A 4 2.90 5.26 8.63
CA TYR A 4 4.12 4.72 8.05
C TYR A 4 3.94 4.59 6.54
N LEU A 5 4.82 5.24 5.78
CA LEU A 5 4.83 5.22 4.33
C LEU A 5 5.95 4.31 3.85
N SER A 6 5.61 3.32 3.04
CA SER A 6 6.56 2.42 2.39
C SER A 6 6.52 2.61 0.89
N PHE A 7 7.67 2.93 0.29
CA PHE A 7 7.85 3.07 -1.14
C PHE A 7 8.66 1.90 -1.70
N TYR A 8 8.26 1.44 -2.87
CA TYR A 8 8.97 0.45 -3.66
C TYR A 8 9.09 0.97 -5.07
N THR A 9 10.32 1.13 -5.56
CA THR A 9 10.58 1.68 -6.89
C THR A 9 11.39 0.71 -7.72
N ARG A 10 11.02 0.56 -8.99
CA ARG A 10 11.82 -0.20 -9.96
C ARG A 10 12.71 0.78 -10.71
N THR A 11 14.02 0.56 -10.64
CA THR A 11 14.99 1.52 -11.15
C THR A 11 16.35 0.89 -11.42
N GLU A 12 17.01 1.39 -12.46
CA GLU A 12 18.43 1.14 -12.73
C GLU A 12 19.34 2.18 -12.06
N GLN A 13 18.75 3.25 -11.49
CA GLN A 13 19.47 4.30 -10.79
C GLN A 13 20.14 3.76 -9.52
N SER A 14 21.25 4.39 -9.14
CA SER A 14 21.88 4.10 -7.86
C SER A 14 21.00 4.61 -6.70
N ILE A 15 21.09 3.95 -5.55
CA ILE A 15 20.41 4.43 -4.34
C ILE A 15 20.91 5.82 -3.95
N ASP A 16 22.19 6.11 -4.14
CA ASP A 16 22.75 7.42 -3.81
C ASP A 16 22.14 8.53 -4.66
N ALA A 17 21.82 8.26 -5.93
CA ALA A 17 21.10 9.21 -6.79
C ALA A 17 19.68 9.47 -6.28
N ILE A 18 18.97 8.41 -5.86
CA ILE A 18 17.63 8.55 -5.26
C ILE A 18 17.71 9.33 -3.95
N LYS A 19 18.63 8.97 -3.05
CA LYS A 19 18.85 9.66 -1.77
C LYS A 19 19.14 11.15 -1.91
N GLN A 20 19.88 11.54 -2.95
CA GLN A 20 20.26 12.93 -3.16
C GLN A 20 19.10 13.83 -3.60
N ILE A 21 18.05 13.24 -4.19
CA ILE A 21 16.90 14.01 -4.69
C ILE A 21 15.70 13.97 -3.75
N LEU A 22 15.58 12.94 -2.90
CA LEU A 22 14.46 12.86 -1.96
C LEU A 22 14.51 14.04 -0.98
N SER A 23 13.44 14.83 -1.00
CA SER A 23 13.21 15.98 -0.14
C SER A 23 12.94 15.62 1.33
N VAL A 24 12.73 14.34 1.64
CA VAL A 24 12.38 13.83 2.98
C VAL A 24 13.45 12.91 3.56
N ASN A 25 13.61 12.95 4.89
CA ASN A 25 14.43 11.98 5.60
C ASN A 25 13.75 10.62 5.57
N THR A 26 14.46 9.61 5.05
CA THR A 26 13.95 8.26 4.82
C THR A 26 14.76 7.23 5.57
N GLU A 27 14.06 6.23 6.11
CA GLU A 27 14.64 4.99 6.58
C GLU A 27 14.71 3.99 5.42
N TRP A 28 15.90 3.42 5.22
CA TRP A 28 16.17 2.54 4.08
C TRP A 28 16.16 1.10 4.54
N GLU A 29 15.07 0.38 4.25
CA GLU A 29 14.86 -0.95 4.83
C GLU A 29 15.54 -2.09 4.07
N LYS A 30 15.55 -2.08 2.73
CA LYS A 30 16.10 -3.23 1.97
C LYS A 30 16.43 -2.92 0.51
N ARG A 31 17.41 -3.65 -0.02
CA ARG A 31 17.83 -3.58 -1.43
C ARG A 31 17.74 -4.96 -2.06
N ASN A 32 16.97 -5.11 -3.14
CA ASN A 32 17.13 -6.23 -4.06
C ASN A 32 17.79 -5.74 -5.36
N ILE A 33 19.13 -5.59 -5.29
CA ILE A 33 19.96 -5.10 -6.41
C ILE A 33 19.73 -5.91 -7.68
N LYS A 34 19.61 -7.23 -7.54
CA LYS A 34 19.48 -8.15 -8.67
C LYS A 34 18.13 -8.03 -9.38
N ALA A 35 17.13 -7.46 -8.71
CA ALA A 35 15.80 -7.22 -9.25
C ALA A 35 15.60 -5.77 -9.74
N GLY A 36 16.57 -4.87 -9.51
CA GLY A 36 16.39 -3.45 -9.78
C GLY A 36 15.29 -2.82 -8.93
N ILE A 37 15.03 -3.36 -7.72
CA ILE A 37 14.01 -2.84 -6.81
C ILE A 37 14.68 -2.25 -5.57
N VAL A 38 14.24 -1.04 -5.24
CA VAL A 38 14.66 -0.27 -4.08
C VAL A 38 13.44 -0.02 -3.21
N SER A 39 13.56 -0.26 -1.90
CA SER A 39 12.52 0.07 -0.94
C SER A 39 13.05 0.99 0.16
N PHE A 40 12.20 1.93 0.57
CA PHE A 40 12.46 2.90 1.62
C PHE A 40 11.13 3.34 2.23
N GLY A 41 11.17 3.87 3.44
CA GLY A 41 9.99 4.34 4.11
C GLY A 41 10.28 5.42 5.13
N PHE A 42 9.24 6.02 5.68
CA PHE A 42 9.34 7.02 6.74
C PHE A 42 8.00 7.18 7.44
N MET A 43 8.05 7.70 8.67
CA MET A 43 6.85 8.10 9.40
C MET A 43 6.46 9.53 9.06
N SER A 44 5.16 9.78 8.92
CA SER A 44 4.56 11.10 8.73
C SER A 44 3.41 11.31 9.71
N GLY A 45 3.12 12.58 10.01
CA GLY A 45 1.83 12.96 10.59
C GLY A 45 0.71 12.97 9.54
N SER A 46 -0.41 13.62 9.87
CA SER A 46 -1.65 13.63 9.10
C SER A 46 -1.59 14.29 7.71
N ASP A 47 -0.48 14.95 7.34
CA ASP A 47 -0.29 15.57 6.02
C ASP A 47 0.55 14.65 5.09
N TYR A 48 0.40 13.33 5.21
CA TYR A 48 1.27 12.36 4.55
C TYR A 48 1.16 12.39 3.02
N GLU A 49 0.02 12.82 2.49
CA GLU A 49 -0.24 12.94 1.06
C GLU A 49 0.71 13.94 0.40
N ILE A 50 1.04 15.04 1.08
CA ILE A 50 2.00 16.04 0.58
C ILE A 50 3.38 15.38 0.38
N TYR A 51 3.80 14.55 1.33
CA TYR A 51 5.06 13.83 1.22
C TYR A 51 5.04 12.77 0.11
N ILE A 52 3.90 12.12 -0.13
CA ILE A 52 3.74 11.20 -1.27
C ILE A 52 3.93 11.97 -2.58
N GLU A 53 3.27 13.12 -2.74
CA GLU A 53 3.39 13.95 -3.94
C GLU A 53 4.83 14.42 -4.16
N ASP A 54 5.49 14.91 -3.11
CA ASP A 54 6.88 15.37 -3.15
C ASP A 54 7.82 14.23 -3.56
N VAL A 55 7.73 13.06 -2.92
CA VAL A 55 8.56 11.89 -3.26
C VAL A 55 8.29 11.43 -4.69
N CYS A 56 7.03 11.37 -5.13
CA CYS A 56 6.68 10.94 -6.48
C CYS A 56 7.20 11.92 -7.54
N ARG A 57 7.15 13.23 -7.27
CA ARG A 57 7.76 14.26 -8.14
C ARG A 57 9.27 14.04 -8.23
N ASP A 58 9.96 13.91 -7.11
CA ASP A 58 11.42 13.73 -7.05
C ASP A 58 11.85 12.44 -7.78
N LEU A 59 11.09 11.35 -7.65
CA LEU A 59 11.31 10.10 -8.39
C LEU A 59 11.08 10.27 -9.90
N LYS A 60 10.04 11.02 -10.31
CA LYS A 60 9.74 11.28 -11.72
C LYS A 60 10.86 12.08 -12.40
N GLU A 61 11.51 13.00 -11.69
CA GLU A 61 12.69 13.74 -12.18
C GLU A 61 13.87 12.81 -12.53
N LEU A 62 14.00 11.66 -11.85
CA LEU A 62 14.97 10.61 -12.16
C LEU A 62 14.51 9.64 -13.26
N GLY A 63 13.33 9.87 -13.86
CA GLY A 63 12.72 8.99 -14.84
C GLY A 63 12.14 7.70 -14.25
N ILE A 64 11.93 7.65 -12.93
CA ILE A 64 11.30 6.51 -12.26
C ILE A 64 9.79 6.68 -12.34
N THR A 65 9.12 5.80 -13.07
CA THR A 65 7.67 5.88 -13.35
C THR A 65 6.89 4.67 -12.87
N SER A 66 7.55 3.68 -12.26
CA SER A 66 6.93 2.48 -11.70
C SER A 66 7.17 2.47 -10.19
N VAL A 67 6.13 2.79 -9.43
CA VAL A 67 6.19 2.96 -7.97
C VAL A 67 5.03 2.21 -7.31
N ARG A 68 5.31 1.60 -6.17
CA ARG A 68 4.29 1.12 -5.22
C ARG A 68 4.46 1.87 -3.92
N ILE A 69 3.34 2.27 -3.36
CA ILE A 69 3.25 2.99 -2.10
C ILE A 69 2.28 2.23 -1.22
N ALA A 70 2.67 1.96 0.00
CA ALA A 70 1.79 1.46 1.05
C ALA A 70 1.80 2.44 2.21
N VAL A 71 0.61 2.80 2.68
CA VAL A 71 0.41 3.62 3.88
C VAL A 71 -0.28 2.77 4.93
N THR A 72 0.24 2.81 6.15
CA THR A 72 -0.31 2.07 7.30
C THR A 72 -0.44 3.00 8.50
N GLY A 73 -1.41 2.77 9.38
CA GLY A 73 -1.59 3.50 10.64
C GLY A 73 -0.92 2.85 11.85
N ASP A 74 -0.89 3.57 12.97
CA ASP A 74 -0.34 3.17 14.26
C ASP A 74 -1.38 2.63 15.28
N GLU A 75 -2.67 2.87 15.04
CA GLU A 75 -3.77 2.45 15.92
C GLU A 75 -4.43 1.14 15.42
N ASP A 76 -5.25 1.24 14.38
CA ASP A 76 -5.94 0.09 13.78
C ASP A 76 -5.19 -0.41 12.53
N PRO A 77 -5.15 -1.74 12.28
CA PRO A 77 -4.52 -2.28 11.09
C PRO A 77 -5.35 -1.93 9.85
N TRP A 78 -4.77 -1.15 8.96
CA TRP A 78 -5.29 -0.87 7.63
C TRP A 78 -4.13 -0.67 6.65
N LEU A 79 -4.41 -0.87 5.37
CA LEU A 79 -3.48 -0.63 4.27
C LEU A 79 -4.15 0.24 3.22
N GLU A 80 -3.55 1.38 2.91
CA GLU A 80 -3.81 2.06 1.65
C GLU A 80 -2.67 1.77 0.68
N LEU A 81 -3.03 1.24 -0.47
CA LEU A 81 -2.11 0.70 -1.45
C LEU A 81 -2.26 1.47 -2.76
N THR A 82 -1.24 2.25 -3.09
CA THR A 82 -1.20 3.02 -4.34
C THR A 82 -0.18 2.41 -5.31
N SER A 83 -0.59 2.22 -6.56
CA SER A 83 0.25 1.81 -7.68
C SER A 83 0.34 2.95 -8.69
N ILE A 84 1.55 3.32 -9.06
CA ILE A 84 1.84 4.30 -10.12
C ILE A 84 2.62 3.59 -11.23
N GLU A 85 2.11 3.68 -12.46
CA GLU A 85 2.74 3.17 -13.67
C GLU A 85 2.63 4.22 -14.79
N GLY A 86 3.72 4.95 -15.05
CA GLY A 86 3.69 6.06 -15.99
C GLY A 86 2.85 7.22 -15.47
N GLU A 87 1.76 7.52 -16.17
CA GLU A 87 0.77 8.53 -15.77
C GLU A 87 -0.48 7.90 -15.14
N GLU A 88 -0.54 6.57 -15.06
CA GLU A 88 -1.66 5.86 -14.44
C GLU A 88 -1.42 5.69 -12.94
N GLN A 89 -2.42 6.06 -12.14
CA GLN A 89 -2.45 5.86 -10.70
C GLN A 89 -3.71 5.09 -10.32
N THR A 90 -3.53 4.08 -9.47
CA THR A 90 -4.64 3.32 -8.86
C THR A 90 -4.39 3.19 -7.38
N THR A 91 -5.43 3.37 -6.58
CA THR A 91 -5.38 3.27 -5.12
C THR A 91 -6.50 2.33 -4.66
N CYS A 92 -6.18 1.43 -3.73
CA CYS A 92 -7.16 0.60 -3.05
C CYS A 92 -6.87 0.57 -1.55
N GLN A 93 -7.93 0.44 -0.75
CA GLN A 93 -7.85 0.31 0.70
C GLN A 93 -8.22 -1.13 1.10
N ILE A 94 -7.46 -1.67 2.04
CA ILE A 94 -7.72 -2.95 2.72
C ILE A 94 -7.85 -2.61 4.19
N GLU A 95 -9.06 -2.75 4.73
CA GLU A 95 -9.38 -2.33 6.09
C GLU A 95 -10.52 -3.20 6.66
N PHE A 96 -10.54 -3.29 7.98
CA PHE A 96 -11.54 -4.03 8.74
C PHE A 96 -12.95 -3.41 8.60
N GLY A 97 -13.05 -2.08 8.53
CA GLY A 97 -14.32 -1.35 8.60
C GLY A 97 -15.35 -1.74 7.54
N LEU A 98 -14.91 -2.24 6.37
CA LEU A 98 -15.81 -2.77 5.35
C LEU A 98 -16.62 -3.98 5.85
N PHE A 99 -15.95 -4.93 6.50
CA PHE A 99 -16.57 -6.16 6.97
C PHE A 99 -17.29 -5.98 8.31
N ASP A 100 -16.81 -5.05 9.14
CA ASP A 100 -17.54 -4.58 10.32
C ASP A 100 -18.92 -4.04 9.92
N TYR A 101 -18.95 -3.11 8.95
CA TYR A 101 -20.19 -2.57 8.42
C TYR A 101 -21.11 -3.66 7.83
N LEU A 102 -20.56 -4.60 7.05
CA LEU A 102 -21.33 -5.72 6.48
C LEU A 102 -21.95 -6.62 7.56
N SER A 103 -21.30 -6.76 8.72
CA SER A 103 -21.81 -7.55 9.85
C SER A 103 -22.99 -6.88 10.55
N GLU A 104 -23.06 -5.55 10.50
CA GLU A 104 -24.15 -4.75 11.08
C GLU A 104 -25.35 -4.59 10.13
N CYS A 105 -25.20 -4.91 8.84
CA CYS A 105 -26.29 -4.82 7.87
C CYS A 105 -27.38 -5.87 8.13
N GLU A 106 -28.61 -5.42 8.39
CA GLU A 106 -29.76 -6.29 8.67
C GLU A 106 -30.44 -6.85 7.38
N GLY A 107 -30.11 -6.33 6.20
CA GLY A 107 -30.73 -6.72 4.92
C GLY A 107 -29.87 -6.52 3.66
N GLU A 108 -29.97 -7.45 2.71
CA GLU A 108 -29.20 -7.43 1.43
C GLU A 108 -29.66 -6.34 0.45
N ASP A 109 -30.84 -5.77 0.64
CA ASP A 109 -31.41 -4.71 -0.20
C ASP A 109 -30.73 -3.34 0.03
N GLU A 110 -29.99 -3.20 1.12
CA GLU A 110 -29.21 -2.00 1.44
C GLU A 110 -27.80 -2.02 0.82
N LEU A 111 -27.35 -3.17 0.30
CA LEU A 111 -25.98 -3.34 -0.19
C LEU A 111 -25.82 -2.93 -1.66
N THR A 112 -24.79 -2.12 -1.93
CA THR A 112 -24.31 -1.87 -3.29
C THR A 112 -23.75 -3.15 -3.93
N PRO A 113 -23.64 -3.24 -5.27
CA PRO A 113 -23.08 -4.43 -5.94
C PRO A 113 -21.68 -4.81 -5.43
N THR A 114 -20.86 -3.84 -5.06
CA THR A 114 -19.52 -4.06 -4.50
C THR A 114 -19.60 -4.70 -3.12
N LEU A 115 -20.51 -4.22 -2.27
CA LEU A 115 -20.72 -4.74 -0.92
C LEU A 115 -21.29 -6.15 -0.94
N LYS A 116 -22.22 -6.45 -1.85
CA LYS A 116 -22.72 -7.82 -2.07
C LYS A 116 -21.59 -8.77 -2.43
N LYS A 117 -20.72 -8.36 -3.36
CA LYS A 117 -19.56 -9.15 -3.75
C LYS A 117 -18.60 -9.37 -2.57
N ALA A 118 -18.35 -8.36 -1.75
CA ALA A 118 -17.50 -8.49 -0.55
C ALA A 118 -18.10 -9.48 0.45
N GLN A 119 -19.41 -9.37 0.72
CA GLN A 119 -20.15 -10.29 1.59
C GLN A 119 -20.14 -11.73 1.07
N GLU A 120 -20.35 -11.94 -0.23
CA GLU A 120 -20.35 -13.27 -0.86
C GLU A 120 -18.97 -13.96 -0.83
N LEU A 121 -17.89 -13.19 -0.96
CA LEU A 121 -16.53 -13.72 -1.04
C LEU A 121 -15.89 -13.92 0.35
N GLY A 122 -16.24 -13.09 1.33
CA GLY A 122 -15.50 -12.99 2.57
C GLY A 122 -14.19 -12.18 2.45
N PRO A 123 -13.55 -11.84 3.57
CA PRO A 123 -12.49 -10.84 3.63
C PRO A 123 -11.26 -11.21 2.80
N ASP A 124 -10.68 -12.40 3.00
CA ASP A 124 -9.47 -12.78 2.28
C ASP A 124 -9.71 -12.90 0.77
N ALA A 125 -10.76 -13.61 0.36
CA ALA A 125 -11.05 -13.79 -1.07
C ALA A 125 -11.44 -12.48 -1.77
N TYR A 126 -11.95 -11.49 -1.04
CA TYR A 126 -12.23 -10.16 -1.56
C TYR A 126 -10.97 -9.29 -1.70
N PHE A 127 -10.11 -9.25 -0.67
CA PHE A 127 -8.94 -8.36 -0.62
C PHE A 127 -7.68 -8.93 -1.28
N LEU A 128 -7.46 -10.25 -1.22
CA LEU A 128 -6.24 -10.90 -1.75
C LEU A 128 -5.97 -10.54 -3.22
N PRO A 129 -6.96 -10.52 -4.14
CA PRO A 129 -6.73 -10.12 -5.52
C PRO A 129 -6.22 -8.68 -5.66
N MET A 130 -6.70 -7.76 -4.82
CA MET A 130 -6.26 -6.36 -4.83
C MET A 130 -4.81 -6.26 -4.35
N TYR A 131 -4.49 -6.97 -3.27
CA TYR A 131 -3.14 -7.00 -2.71
C TYR A 131 -2.13 -7.61 -3.67
N GLN A 132 -2.47 -8.72 -4.32
CA GLN A 132 -1.62 -9.36 -5.34
C GLN A 132 -1.46 -8.49 -6.59
N GLN A 133 -2.52 -7.81 -7.02
CA GLN A 133 -2.45 -6.88 -8.14
C GLN A 133 -1.52 -5.69 -7.82
N TRP A 134 -1.56 -5.16 -6.59
CA TRP A 134 -0.62 -4.14 -6.14
C TRP A 134 0.83 -4.64 -6.14
N LYS A 135 1.10 -5.87 -5.69
CA LYS A 135 2.46 -6.45 -5.71
C LYS A 135 3.01 -6.73 -7.11
N LYS A 136 2.15 -6.76 -8.14
CA LYS A 136 2.53 -7.17 -9.49
C LYS A 136 3.70 -6.35 -10.03
N GLY A 137 4.72 -7.05 -10.50
CA GLY A 137 5.99 -6.50 -10.97
C GLY A 137 7.02 -6.19 -9.86
N PHE A 138 6.63 -6.30 -8.59
CA PHE A 138 7.49 -6.07 -7.43
C PHE A 138 7.65 -7.33 -6.57
N GLU A 139 7.36 -8.50 -7.11
CA GLU A 139 7.34 -9.79 -6.39
C GLU A 139 8.69 -10.17 -5.78
N LYS A 140 9.78 -9.55 -6.24
CA LYS A 140 11.14 -9.74 -5.70
C LYS A 140 11.47 -8.80 -4.53
N ALA A 141 10.59 -7.86 -4.19
CA ALA A 141 10.72 -7.04 -2.99
C ALA A 141 10.39 -7.85 -1.74
N SER A 142 10.74 -7.33 -0.58
CA SER A 142 10.38 -7.91 0.72
C SER A 142 9.15 -7.19 1.22
N PHE A 143 8.02 -7.89 1.33
CA PHE A 143 6.77 -7.33 1.83
C PHE A 143 6.41 -7.81 3.24
N LYS A 144 7.34 -8.48 3.94
CA LYS A 144 7.08 -9.16 5.22
C LYS A 144 6.23 -8.33 6.20
N SER A 145 6.59 -7.07 6.47
CA SER A 145 5.82 -6.23 7.40
C SER A 145 4.40 -5.94 6.90
N LEU A 146 4.23 -5.71 5.59
CA LEU A 146 2.91 -5.53 4.99
C LEU A 146 2.11 -6.83 4.93
N ASP A 147 2.78 -7.98 4.77
CA ASP A 147 2.15 -9.31 4.81
C ASP A 147 1.55 -9.56 6.21
N GLU A 148 2.32 -9.25 7.26
CA GLU A 148 1.87 -9.37 8.66
C GLU A 148 0.68 -8.44 8.96
N ILE A 149 0.67 -7.21 8.44
CA ILE A 149 -0.47 -6.29 8.60
C ILE A 149 -1.69 -6.80 7.83
N TYR A 150 -1.50 -7.28 6.60
CA TYR A 150 -2.59 -7.87 5.81
C TYR A 150 -3.24 -9.03 6.57
N GLU A 151 -2.44 -9.96 7.10
CA GLU A 151 -2.92 -11.09 7.90
C GLU A 151 -3.72 -10.61 9.13
N GLN A 152 -3.24 -9.59 9.84
CA GLN A 152 -3.97 -9.00 10.99
C GLN A 152 -5.33 -8.41 10.60
N ILE A 153 -5.43 -7.79 9.42
CA ILE A 153 -6.71 -7.24 8.92
C ILE A 153 -7.69 -8.38 8.65
N ILE A 154 -7.23 -9.45 7.98
CA ILE A 154 -8.07 -10.60 7.67
C ILE A 154 -8.53 -11.29 8.97
N ASP A 155 -7.61 -11.55 9.90
CA ASP A 155 -7.93 -12.17 11.19
C ASP A 155 -8.94 -11.33 11.98
N SER A 156 -8.83 -10.00 11.93
CA SER A 156 -9.78 -9.08 12.59
C SER A 156 -11.16 -9.12 11.94
N CYS A 157 -11.25 -9.31 10.62
CA CYS A 157 -12.53 -9.48 9.93
C CYS A 157 -13.21 -10.82 10.25
N GLU A 158 -12.43 -11.90 10.41
CA GLU A 158 -12.94 -13.26 10.62
C GLU A 158 -13.19 -13.61 12.09
N GLY A 159 -12.55 -12.89 13.02
CA GLY A 159 -12.69 -13.08 14.46
C GLY A 159 -13.99 -12.55 15.07
N ASN A 160 -14.88 -11.96 14.26
CA ASN A 160 -16.17 -11.40 14.67
C ASN A 160 -17.35 -12.32 14.32
#